data_AF-A0A7V9L8K6-F1
#
_entry.id   AF-A0A7V9L8K6-F1
#
_cell.length_a   1.000
_cell.length_b   1.000
_cell.length_c   1.000
_cell.angle_alpha   90.00
_cell.angle_beta   90.00
_cell.angle_gamma   90.00
#
_symmetry.space_group_name_H-M   'P 1'
#
loop_
_entity.id
_entity.type
_entity.pdbx_description
1 polymer ?
#
loop_
_entity_poly.entity_id
_entity_poly.type
_entity_poly.pdbx_seq_one_letter_code
_entity_poly.pdbx_strand_id
1 'polypeptide(L)'
;VACAQVDGASGALLFTNSNSWYRVYSLTEAGIIGPFTVSSVTFGVESAQNEPPLTIKVGTYSGTPDDIAPLSLAQASFLATTTQSVANTATATSIDVPITATIPANTNLIVEITSTTRTTNGDRFLLGTTIGTVQHTNYLMAATCSINAPTKMADLCAGCGNSQAIIAVTGTH
;
A
#
# COMPACT_ATOMS: atom_id res chain seq x y z
N VAL A 1 -6.93 2.18 7.49
CA VAL A 1 -6.24 1.69 8.70
C VAL A 1 -4.75 1.92 8.55
N ALA A 2 -4.14 2.51 9.57
CA ALA A 2 -2.70 2.63 9.71
C ALA A 2 -2.33 2.38 11.18
N CYS A 3 -1.16 1.78 11.42
CA CYS A 3 -0.55 1.71 12.73
C CYS A 3 -0.03 3.09 13.12
N ALA A 4 -0.64 3.69 14.15
CA ALA A 4 -0.31 5.01 14.65
C ALA A 4 -0.32 5.02 16.19
N GLN A 5 0.49 5.89 16.78
CA GLN A 5 0.44 6.20 18.19
C GLN A 5 -0.59 7.31 18.43
N VAL A 6 -1.42 7.12 19.44
CA VAL A 6 -2.43 8.10 19.87
C VAL A 6 -2.19 8.51 21.31
N ASP A 7 -2.54 9.75 21.62
CA ASP A 7 -2.60 10.21 23.00
C ASP A 7 -3.78 9.52 23.72
N GLY A 8 -3.50 8.83 24.82
CA GLY A 8 -4.50 8.11 25.59
C GLY A 8 -5.56 9.02 26.25
N ALA A 9 -5.28 10.32 26.43
CA ALA A 9 -6.22 11.26 27.03
C ALA A 9 -7.15 11.92 25.99
N SER A 10 -6.60 12.35 24.85
CA SER A 10 -7.35 13.09 23.83
C SER A 10 -7.79 12.24 22.63
N GLY A 11 -7.22 11.04 22.45
CA GLY A 11 -7.36 10.24 21.23
C GLY A 11 -6.65 10.85 20.02
N ALA A 12 -5.91 11.95 20.19
CA ALA A 12 -5.23 12.62 19.10
C ALA A 12 -4.09 11.75 18.54
N LEU A 13 -3.98 11.70 17.21
CA LEU A 13 -2.86 11.06 16.54
C LEU A 13 -1.57 11.83 16.87
N LEU A 14 -0.62 11.15 17.52
CA LEU A 14 0.70 11.68 17.84
C LEU A 14 1.62 11.52 16.65
N PHE A 15 1.81 10.28 16.19
CA PHE A 15 2.63 9.98 15.03
C PHE A 15 2.27 8.63 14.42
N THR A 16 2.73 8.39 13.20
CA THR A 16 2.49 7.12 12.50
C THR A 16 3.71 6.22 12.58
N ASN A 17 3.52 4.96 13.00
CA ASN A 17 4.61 3.99 12.98
C ASN A 17 4.88 3.52 11.53
N SER A 18 5.87 2.65 11.35
CA SER A 18 6.10 2.00 10.07
C SER A 18 4.90 1.17 9.66
N ASN A 19 4.46 1.37 8.42
CA ASN A 19 3.39 0.62 7.79
C ASN A 19 3.87 0.18 6.40
N SER A 20 3.60 -1.06 6.01
CA SER A 20 3.70 -1.52 4.63
C SER A 20 2.32 -1.89 4.12
N TRP A 21 1.86 -1.18 3.09
CA TRP A 21 0.62 -1.50 2.37
C TRP A 21 0.95 -2.30 1.12
N TYR A 22 0.17 -3.35 0.88
CA TYR A 22 0.34 -4.22 -0.28
C TYR A 22 -0.94 -4.35 -1.08
N ARG A 23 -0.77 -4.44 -2.40
CA ARG A 23 -1.82 -4.83 -3.32
C ARG A 23 -1.25 -5.72 -4.42
N VAL A 24 -1.98 -6.78 -4.73
CA VAL A 24 -1.68 -7.70 -5.83
C VAL A 24 -2.70 -7.46 -6.95
N TYR A 25 -2.26 -7.54 -8.19
CA TYR A 25 -3.09 -7.40 -9.39
C TYR A 25 -2.92 -8.63 -10.27
N SER A 26 -4.04 -9.25 -10.63
CA SER A 26 -4.08 -10.29 -11.66
C SER A 26 -4.02 -9.66 -13.03
N LEU A 27 -2.88 -9.78 -13.72
CA LEU A 27 -2.74 -9.27 -15.08
C LEU A 27 -3.67 -10.01 -16.06
N THR A 28 -3.85 -11.31 -15.86
CA THR A 28 -4.76 -12.13 -16.68
C THR A 28 -6.22 -11.74 -16.50
N GLU A 29 -6.66 -11.42 -15.28
CA GLU A 29 -8.01 -10.91 -15.03
C GLU A 29 -8.23 -9.53 -15.68
N ALA A 30 -7.17 -8.71 -15.75
CA ALA A 30 -7.17 -7.46 -16.50
C ALA A 30 -7.08 -7.64 -18.03
N GLY A 31 -7.09 -8.88 -18.55
CA GLY A 31 -6.98 -9.19 -19.98
C GLY A 31 -5.56 -9.08 -20.55
N ILE A 32 -4.55 -8.90 -19.70
CA ILE A 32 -3.15 -8.75 -20.08
C ILE A 32 -2.47 -10.13 -20.05
N ILE A 33 -2.15 -10.63 -21.25
CA ILE A 33 -1.58 -11.97 -21.46
C ILE A 33 -0.07 -11.92 -21.77
N GLY A 34 0.42 -10.76 -22.23
CA GLY A 34 1.83 -10.50 -22.51
C GLY A 34 2.58 -9.91 -21.31
N PRO A 35 3.88 -9.60 -21.47
CA PRO A 35 4.62 -8.83 -20.48
C PRO A 35 3.99 -7.45 -20.27
N PHE A 36 3.92 -6.98 -19.04
CA PHE A 36 3.43 -5.65 -18.70
C PHE A 36 4.57 -4.79 -18.15
N THR A 37 4.87 -3.67 -18.81
CA THR A 37 5.87 -2.71 -18.34
C THR A 37 5.18 -1.60 -17.57
N VAL A 38 5.37 -1.63 -16.25
CA VAL A 38 4.95 -0.57 -15.33
C VAL A 38 5.73 0.71 -15.64
N SER A 39 5.04 1.83 -15.65
CA SER A 39 5.61 3.17 -15.79
C SER A 39 5.43 4.04 -14.54
N SER A 40 4.33 3.83 -13.81
CA SER A 40 4.07 4.55 -12.56
C SER A 40 3.17 3.80 -11.60
N VAL A 41 3.27 4.16 -10.33
CA VAL A 41 2.35 3.77 -9.27
C VAL A 41 1.69 5.03 -8.74
N THR A 42 0.37 5.08 -8.78
CA THR A 42 -0.44 6.16 -8.21
C THR A 42 -1.05 5.70 -6.89
N PHE A 43 -0.98 6.51 -5.84
CA PHE A 43 -1.64 6.22 -4.58
C PHE A 43 -2.31 7.43 -3.95
N GLY A 44 -3.35 7.18 -3.16
CA GLY A 44 -4.03 8.20 -2.38
C GLY A 44 -3.25 8.54 -1.11
N VAL A 45 -3.29 9.80 -0.71
CA VAL A 45 -2.80 10.31 0.58
C VAL A 45 -3.98 10.97 1.26
N GLU A 46 -4.33 10.49 2.45
CA GLU A 46 -5.37 11.12 3.28
C GLU A 46 -4.79 12.36 3.98
N SER A 47 -3.63 12.19 4.64
CA SER A 47 -2.87 13.30 5.21
C SER A 47 -1.39 12.95 5.36
N ALA A 48 -0.55 13.97 5.34
CA ALA A 48 0.89 13.85 5.57
C ALA A 48 1.43 15.10 6.28
N GLN A 49 2.40 14.93 7.17
CA GLN A 49 3.10 16.02 7.85
C GLN A 49 4.59 15.73 8.01
N ASN A 50 5.37 16.81 7.89
CA ASN A 50 6.82 16.82 7.93
C ASN A 50 7.44 15.91 6.87
N GLU A 51 6.89 15.99 5.66
CA GLU A 51 7.42 15.38 4.44
C GLU A 51 7.85 13.91 4.57
N PRO A 52 6.96 12.99 4.97
CA PRO A 52 7.33 11.61 5.24
C PRO A 52 7.89 10.94 3.96
N PRO A 53 9.06 10.30 4.02
CA PRO A 53 9.59 9.53 2.92
C PRO A 53 8.89 8.16 2.85
N LEU A 54 8.45 7.80 1.66
CA LEU A 54 7.90 6.49 1.34
C LEU A 54 8.85 5.71 0.46
N THR A 55 8.87 4.39 0.65
CA THR A 55 9.50 3.45 -0.29
C THR A 55 8.41 2.76 -1.09
N ILE A 56 8.50 2.82 -2.42
CA ILE A 56 7.56 2.16 -3.33
C ILE A 56 8.31 1.05 -4.03
N LYS A 57 7.75 -0.16 -4.01
CA LYS A 57 8.29 -1.32 -4.72
C LYS A 57 7.26 -1.93 -5.63
N VAL A 58 7.74 -2.42 -6.77
CA VAL A 58 6.94 -3.13 -7.76
C VAL A 58 7.63 -4.44 -8.08
N GLY A 59 6.86 -5.52 -8.17
CA GLY A 59 7.39 -6.86 -8.36
C GLY A 59 6.39 -7.85 -8.95
N THR A 60 6.83 -9.10 -9.02
CA THR A 60 6.00 -10.24 -9.37
C THR A 60 5.48 -10.93 -8.11
N TYR A 61 4.34 -11.60 -8.25
CA TYR A 61 3.76 -12.44 -7.21
C TYR A 61 3.32 -13.77 -7.81
N SER A 62 3.79 -14.87 -7.22
CA SER A 62 3.50 -16.24 -7.70
C SER A 62 2.32 -16.90 -6.97
N GLY A 63 1.78 -16.27 -5.94
CA GLY A 63 0.60 -16.76 -5.23
C GLY A 63 -0.72 -16.36 -5.92
N THR A 64 -1.83 -16.77 -5.33
CA THR A 64 -3.18 -16.43 -5.79
C THR A 64 -3.59 -15.05 -5.26
N PRO A 65 -4.08 -14.13 -6.11
CA PRO A 65 -4.60 -12.84 -5.68
C PRO A 65 -5.96 -12.96 -4.97
N ASP A 66 -6.43 -11.84 -4.42
CA ASP A 66 -7.81 -11.57 -3.99
C ASP A 66 -8.48 -12.55 -3.02
N ASP A 67 -7.97 -12.58 -1.78
CA ASP A 67 -8.57 -13.28 -0.63
C ASP A 67 -8.80 -14.80 -0.83
N ILE A 68 -8.26 -15.37 -1.90
CA ILE A 68 -8.27 -16.83 -2.09
C ILE A 68 -7.28 -17.49 -1.10
N ALA A 69 -6.19 -16.80 -0.79
CA ALA A 69 -5.20 -17.22 0.19
C ALA A 69 -4.56 -15.99 0.88
N PRO A 70 -4.02 -16.14 2.11
CA PRO A 70 -3.24 -15.09 2.75
C PRO A 70 -2.05 -14.65 1.88
N LEU A 71 -1.82 -13.34 1.81
CA LEU A 71 -0.67 -12.79 1.10
C LEU A 71 0.64 -13.22 1.80
N SER A 72 1.46 -13.99 1.09
CA SER A 72 2.78 -14.44 1.57
C SER A 72 3.91 -13.71 0.87
N LEU A 73 4.71 -12.94 1.61
CA LEU A 73 5.87 -12.24 1.04
C LEU A 73 6.95 -13.18 0.49
N ALA A 74 6.95 -14.46 0.87
CA ALA A 74 7.85 -15.46 0.28
C ALA A 74 7.53 -15.77 -1.20
N GLN A 75 6.33 -15.42 -1.66
CA GLN A 75 5.90 -15.55 -3.06
C GLN A 75 6.07 -14.23 -3.84
N ALA A 76 6.57 -13.17 -3.21
CA ALA A 76 6.82 -11.88 -3.84
C ALA A 76 8.29 -11.76 -4.28
N SER A 77 8.51 -11.20 -5.46
CA SER A 77 9.85 -10.84 -5.96
C SER A 77 9.83 -9.41 -6.50
N PHE A 78 10.37 -8.46 -5.72
CA PHE A 78 10.44 -7.06 -6.12
C PHE A 78 11.52 -6.85 -7.19
N LEU A 79 11.14 -6.16 -8.27
CA LEU A 79 11.98 -5.90 -9.43
C LEU A 79 12.47 -4.46 -9.48
N ALA A 80 11.69 -3.52 -8.94
CA ALA A 80 12.04 -2.11 -8.88
C ALA A 80 11.70 -1.54 -7.51
N THR A 81 12.45 -0.51 -7.11
CA THR A 81 12.24 0.23 -5.86
C THR A 81 12.58 1.69 -6.11
N THR A 82 11.75 2.59 -5.59
CA THR A 82 12.00 4.04 -5.60
C THR A 82 11.54 4.66 -4.28
N THR A 83 11.94 5.89 -4.03
CA THR A 83 11.54 6.65 -2.85
C THR A 83 10.79 7.92 -3.24
N GLN A 84 9.73 8.25 -2.51
CA GLN A 84 8.94 9.47 -2.72
C GLN A 84 8.70 10.16 -1.38
N SER A 85 9.13 11.42 -1.24
CA SER A 85 8.70 12.27 -0.12
C SER A 85 7.33 12.87 -0.41
N VAL A 86 6.43 12.81 0.57
CA VAL A 86 5.05 13.30 0.42
C VAL A 86 4.94 14.69 1.02
N ALA A 87 4.64 15.71 0.21
CA ALA A 87 4.45 17.06 0.72
C ALA A 87 3.36 17.13 1.80
N ASN A 88 3.48 18.09 2.72
CA ASN A 88 2.49 18.29 3.77
C ASN A 88 1.10 18.51 3.18
N THR A 89 0.13 17.73 3.64
CA THR A 89 -1.26 17.86 3.20
C THR A 89 -2.22 17.50 4.33
N ALA A 90 -3.27 18.31 4.45
CA ALA A 90 -4.41 18.08 5.34
C ALA A 90 -5.68 17.67 4.57
N THR A 91 -5.61 17.59 3.24
CA THR A 91 -6.72 17.20 2.36
C THR A 91 -6.31 16.02 1.49
N ALA A 92 -7.29 15.17 1.16
CA ALA A 92 -7.06 14.01 0.32
C ALA A 92 -6.47 14.41 -1.04
N THR A 93 -5.38 13.77 -1.44
CA THR A 93 -4.72 13.98 -2.73
C THR A 93 -4.21 12.66 -3.29
N SER A 94 -3.87 12.61 -4.58
CA SER A 94 -3.23 11.47 -5.22
C SER A 94 -1.82 11.83 -5.66
N ILE A 95 -0.87 10.93 -5.45
CA ILE A 95 0.51 11.09 -5.90
C ILE A 95 0.81 10.02 -6.93
N ASP A 96 1.34 10.43 -8.06
CA ASP A 96 1.86 9.54 -9.10
C ASP A 96 3.39 9.48 -9.00
N VAL A 97 3.94 8.28 -8.86
CA VAL A 97 5.37 8.05 -8.69
C VAL A 97 5.89 7.25 -9.88
N PRO A 98 6.80 7.83 -10.68
CA PRO A 98 7.46 7.10 -11.75
C PRO A 98 8.27 5.91 -11.21
N ILE A 99 8.02 4.72 -11.74
CA ILE A 99 8.76 3.50 -11.44
C ILE A 99 8.63 2.53 -12.60
N THR A 100 9.77 2.03 -13.09
CA THR A 100 9.80 1.13 -14.25
C THR A 100 10.12 -0.29 -13.82
N ALA A 101 9.23 -1.23 -14.14
CA ALA A 101 9.43 -2.65 -13.96
C ALA A 101 8.69 -3.44 -15.04
N THR A 102 9.34 -4.43 -15.65
CA THR A 102 8.66 -5.34 -16.59
C THR A 102 8.23 -6.60 -15.84
N ILE A 103 6.91 -6.77 -15.72
CA ILE A 103 6.27 -7.97 -15.19
C ILE A 103 6.15 -8.99 -16.32
N PRO A 104 6.69 -10.22 -16.17
CA PRO A 104 6.56 -11.25 -17.18
C PRO A 104 5.10 -11.62 -17.46
N ALA A 105 4.84 -12.11 -18.66
CA ALA A 105 3.55 -12.70 -19.03
C ALA A 105 3.11 -13.77 -18.03
N ASN A 106 1.80 -13.87 -17.80
CA ASN A 106 1.18 -14.88 -16.93
C ASN A 106 1.67 -14.84 -15.46
N THR A 107 2.11 -13.67 -14.97
CA THR A 107 2.45 -13.47 -13.56
C THR A 107 1.62 -12.36 -12.94
N ASN A 108 1.34 -12.45 -11.64
CA ASN A 108 0.66 -11.38 -10.93
C ASN A 108 1.65 -10.26 -10.60
N LEU A 109 1.15 -9.02 -10.58
CA LEU A 109 1.91 -7.86 -10.16
C LEU A 109 1.66 -7.61 -8.67
N ILE A 110 2.71 -7.29 -7.90
CA ILE A 110 2.59 -6.81 -6.52
C ILE A 110 3.20 -5.42 -6.37
N VAL A 111 2.50 -4.56 -5.63
CA VAL A 111 2.99 -3.25 -5.17
C VAL A 111 3.13 -3.28 -3.66
N GLU A 112 4.24 -2.75 -3.15
CA GLU A 112 4.42 -2.38 -1.74
C GLU A 112 4.63 -0.87 -1.64
N ILE A 113 3.92 -0.22 -0.72
CA ILE A 113 4.21 1.14 -0.27
C ILE A 113 4.56 1.06 1.20
N THR A 114 5.77 1.48 1.58
CA THR A 114 6.23 1.43 2.97
C THR A 114 6.50 2.84 3.48
N SER A 115 5.96 3.17 4.65
CA SER A 115 6.38 4.32 5.45
C SER A 115 7.38 3.89 6.52
N THR A 116 8.33 4.76 6.85
CA THR A 116 9.21 4.56 7.99
C THR A 116 8.50 4.91 9.30
N THR A 117 8.98 4.34 10.42
CA THR A 117 8.50 4.74 11.75
C THR A 117 8.83 6.20 11.98
N ARG A 118 7.81 6.97 12.33
CA ARG A 118 7.96 8.32 12.85
C ARG A 118 7.97 8.26 14.37
N THR A 119 8.75 9.10 15.03
CA THR A 119 8.90 9.11 16.51
C THR A 119 8.65 10.47 17.13
N THR A 120 8.39 11.50 16.32
CA THR A 120 8.15 12.87 16.78
C THR A 120 6.67 13.18 16.74
N ASN A 121 6.13 13.78 17.80
CA ASN A 121 4.75 14.26 17.80
C ASN A 121 4.51 15.21 16.62
N GLY A 122 3.43 14.97 15.87
CA GLY A 122 3.06 15.70 14.67
C GLY A 122 3.51 15.02 13.37
N ASP A 123 4.46 14.08 13.42
CA ASP A 123 4.93 13.35 12.25
C ASP A 123 3.92 12.28 11.82
N ARG A 124 3.21 12.50 10.71
CA ARG A 124 2.17 11.57 10.26
C ARG A 124 2.21 11.29 8.76
N PHE A 125 1.83 10.07 8.41
CA PHE A 125 1.44 9.67 7.07
C PHE A 125 0.24 8.71 7.13
N LEU A 126 -0.88 9.10 6.52
CA LEU A 126 -2.05 8.26 6.37
C LEU A 126 -2.28 8.01 4.87
N LEU A 127 -2.22 6.74 4.47
CA LEU A 127 -2.54 6.34 3.11
C LEU A 127 -4.05 6.55 2.86
N GLY A 128 -4.36 7.15 1.72
CA GLY A 128 -5.74 7.38 1.28
C GLY A 128 -6.49 6.07 1.09
N THR A 129 -7.71 6.04 1.61
CA THR A 129 -8.62 4.91 1.44
C THR A 129 -9.96 5.36 0.88
N THR A 130 -10.66 4.44 0.22
CA THR A 130 -12.04 4.60 -0.21
C THR A 130 -12.93 3.57 0.48
N ILE A 131 -14.23 3.86 0.55
CA ILE A 131 -15.25 2.95 1.06
C ILE A 131 -16.16 2.50 -0.09
N GLY A 132 -16.31 1.19 -0.27
CA GLY A 132 -17.15 0.64 -1.33
C GLY A 132 -17.07 -0.87 -1.42
N THR A 133 -17.66 -1.43 -2.48
CA THR A 133 -17.53 -2.87 -2.76
C THR A 133 -16.07 -3.20 -3.00
N VAL A 134 -15.53 -4.12 -2.20
CA VAL A 134 -14.13 -4.52 -2.28
C VAL A 134 -13.91 -5.32 -3.56
N GLN A 135 -13.42 -4.67 -4.62
CA GLN A 135 -13.09 -5.34 -5.89
C GLN A 135 -11.82 -6.21 -5.75
N HIS A 136 -10.86 -5.74 -4.96
CA HIS A 136 -9.58 -6.42 -4.72
C HIS A 136 -9.10 -6.20 -3.29
N THR A 137 -8.34 -7.16 -2.77
CA THR A 137 -7.89 -7.15 -1.38
C THR A 137 -6.66 -6.29 -1.18
N ASN A 138 -6.70 -5.41 -0.17
CA ASN A 138 -5.54 -4.66 0.30
C ASN A 138 -5.05 -5.23 1.62
N TYR A 139 -3.74 -5.28 1.78
CA TYR A 139 -3.09 -5.80 2.98
C TYR A 139 -2.27 -4.71 3.66
N LEU A 140 -2.16 -4.79 4.97
CA LEU A 140 -1.27 -3.98 5.79
C LEU A 140 -0.40 -4.89 6.64
N MET A 141 0.87 -4.52 6.78
CA MET A 141 1.79 -5.05 7.77
C MET A 141 2.36 -3.90 8.60
N ALA A 142 2.42 -4.09 9.91
CA ALA A 142 2.97 -3.11 10.84
C ALA A 142 3.41 -3.82 12.12
N ALA A 143 4.67 -4.27 12.15
CA ALA A 143 5.21 -5.07 13.25
C ALA A 143 5.15 -4.34 14.61
N THR A 144 5.29 -3.02 14.61
CA THR A 144 5.16 -2.16 15.80
C THR A 144 3.76 -2.20 16.42
N CYS A 145 2.73 -2.53 15.64
CA CYS A 145 1.37 -2.78 16.11
C CYS A 145 1.03 -4.29 16.18
N SER A 146 2.04 -5.17 16.27
CA SER A 146 1.88 -6.63 16.31
C SER A 146 1.24 -7.25 15.05
N ILE A 147 1.22 -6.54 13.93
CA ILE A 147 0.78 -7.05 12.63
C ILE A 147 2.03 -7.54 11.88
N ASN A 148 2.46 -8.76 12.19
CA ASN A 148 3.75 -9.31 11.77
C ASN A 148 3.74 -10.01 10.40
N ALA A 149 2.58 -10.08 9.75
CA ALA A 149 2.41 -10.59 8.39
C ALA A 149 1.37 -9.73 7.66
N PRO A 150 1.41 -9.66 6.32
CA PRO A 150 0.39 -8.96 5.56
C PRO A 150 -1.00 -9.46 5.93
N THR A 151 -1.78 -8.58 6.56
CA THR A 151 -3.13 -8.86 7.06
C THR A 151 -4.10 -8.00 6.29
N LYS A 152 -5.26 -8.53 5.92
CA LYS A 152 -6.25 -7.77 5.15
C LYS A 152 -6.66 -6.55 5.94
N MET A 153 -6.70 -5.39 5.27
CA MET A 153 -7.12 -4.15 5.93
C MET A 153 -8.54 -4.23 6.48
N ALA A 154 -9.41 -5.02 5.84
CA ALA A 154 -10.78 -5.28 6.28
C ALA A 154 -10.86 -5.94 7.67
N ASP A 155 -9.87 -6.75 8.02
CA ASP A 155 -9.85 -7.54 9.26
C ASP A 155 -9.19 -6.79 10.43
N LEU A 156 -8.60 -5.61 10.18
CA LEU A 156 -7.79 -4.89 11.17
C LEU A 156 -8.57 -3.95 12.08
N CYS A 157 -9.83 -3.65 11.79
CA CYS A 157 -10.64 -2.82 12.67
C CYS A 157 -12.14 -3.11 12.53
N ALA A 158 -12.91 -2.85 13.59
CA ALA A 158 -14.36 -2.83 13.50
C ALA A 158 -14.82 -1.68 12.58
N GLY A 159 -15.50 -2.01 11.48
CA GLY A 159 -15.95 -1.04 10.48
C GLY A 159 -15.04 -0.88 9.27
N CYS A 160 -13.89 -1.56 9.24
CA CYS A 160 -12.95 -1.52 8.12
C CYS A 160 -13.31 -2.44 6.95
N GLY A 161 -14.39 -3.22 7.05
CA GLY A 161 -14.73 -4.27 6.08
C GLY A 161 -14.77 -3.82 4.62
N ASN A 162 -15.07 -2.54 4.38
CA ASN A 162 -15.16 -1.96 3.03
C ASN A 162 -14.04 -0.96 2.72
N SER A 163 -13.04 -0.82 3.59
CA SER A 163 -11.93 0.12 3.40
C SER A 163 -10.89 -0.44 2.43
N GLN A 164 -10.67 0.26 1.33
CA GLN A 164 -9.66 -0.10 0.33
C GLN A 164 -8.60 0.98 0.22
N ALA A 165 -7.33 0.60 0.26
CA ALA A 165 -6.25 1.50 -0.09
C ALA A 165 -6.35 1.91 -1.57
N ILE A 166 -6.18 3.21 -1.83
CA ILE A 166 -6.12 3.73 -3.19
C ILE A 166 -4.69 3.52 -3.68
N ILE A 167 -4.48 2.45 -4.44
CA ILE A 167 -3.22 2.10 -5.11
C ILE A 167 -3.59 1.66 -6.53
N ALA A 168 -3.00 2.30 -7.53
CA ALA A 168 -3.19 2.03 -8.95
C ALA A 168 -1.83 1.94 -9.65
N VAL A 169 -1.78 1.20 -10.75
CA VAL A 169 -0.57 0.99 -11.54
C VAL A 169 -0.86 1.35 -12.99
N THR A 170 0.03 2.14 -13.59
CA THR A 170 -0.03 2.49 -15.00
C THR A 170 1.15 1.86 -15.73
N GLY A 171 0.93 1.40 -16.97
CA GLY A 171 1.95 0.78 -17.79
C GLY A 171 1.43 0.37 -19.16
N THR A 172 2.25 -0.37 -19.91
CA THR A 172 1.97 -0.85 -21.28
C THR A 172 2.12 -2.36 -21.38
N HIS A 173 1.33 -3.03 -22.23
CA HIS A 173 1.41 -4.46 -22.54
C HIS A 173 1.34 -4.72 -24.05
#